data_AF-A0A8J4WM33-F1
#
_entry.id   AF-A0A8J4WM33-F1
#
_cell.length_a   1.000
_cell.length_b   1.000
_cell.length_c   1.000
_cell.angle_alpha   90.00
_cell.angle_beta   90.00
_cell.angle_gamma   90.00
#
_symmetry.space_group_name_H-M   'P 1'
#
loop_
_entity.id
_entity.type
_entity.pdbx_description
1 polymer ?
#
loop_
_entity_poly.entity_id
_entity_poly.type
_entity_poly.pdbx_seq_one_letter_code
_entity_poly.pdbx_strand_id
1 'polypeptide(L)'
;MNTIGPYRNRQETYPYFSLPFCRGPKESIEHAHETLGEALLGIELQYSGIDIRFKVDISKTTICEITVTESVYEKLRSATANQYWYQMYLDDLPIWSVVGELSTSNEPFIWTHKQLDIGYNGNQIVKITLINSELVALKVGTPVTFTYSVKWHASSVPFERRYDDYLDFQFFQHRIHWFSIFNSFMMVLFLVALVFMILLRTLRRDYARYNKEEGLSDLDRELGDEYGWKQVHGDVFRQPTNPCLLASLVGSGAHLAVVAFIALMLALTNQLYTERGGFISIAIFVFAATAPINGLVGGSLYSQLSGKRWIRQFLLGATLLPILVCSVAFFVNLIAIYYQTSRAIPFLTMLAVAAIVLFVIIPLNLVGTVLGRNLCGHTDYPCRVNAVPKPIPEKKWFMEPGFLILLAGLLPFGSIFIELYFIFTSFWAYKIYFVFGFTLLVLLLLMTVTSSVTAVGTYFLLNSEDYRWQWTSFLSGASISIYAYIYSAYYFLFKTKMNGLFQTTFFFGYMALFCTCLGVLCGAIGYLAASRFVRKIYSTVKVD
;
A
#
# COMPACT_ATOMS: atom_id res chain seq x y z
N MET A 1 2.67 7.93 27.74
CA MET A 1 3.41 8.74 26.74
C MET A 1 3.89 7.81 25.64
N ASN A 2 4.00 8.27 24.40
CA ASN A 2 4.51 7.45 23.29
C ASN A 2 5.78 8.11 22.72
N THR A 3 5.61 8.99 21.74
CA THR A 3 6.71 9.54 20.96
C THR A 3 6.69 11.06 20.91
N ILE A 4 7.84 11.64 20.55
CA ILE A 4 8.00 13.05 20.19
C ILE A 4 8.77 13.18 18.87
N GLY A 5 8.62 14.30 18.17
CA GLY A 5 9.41 14.57 16.97
C GLY A 5 9.14 15.94 16.35
N PRO A 6 9.92 16.35 15.35
CA PRO A 6 9.70 17.60 14.61
C PRO A 6 8.38 17.57 13.82
N TYR A 7 7.68 18.71 13.77
CA TYR A 7 6.39 18.81 13.06
C TYR A 7 6.50 18.60 11.54
N ARG A 8 7.63 18.99 10.95
CA ARG A 8 7.87 18.87 9.50
C ARG A 8 8.31 17.46 9.08
N ASN A 9 9.00 16.72 9.96
CA ASN A 9 9.46 15.34 9.72
C ASN A 9 8.77 14.38 10.67
N ARG A 10 7.47 14.17 10.46
CA ARG A 10 6.65 13.43 11.44
C ARG A 10 6.98 11.95 11.57
N GLN A 11 7.75 11.36 10.66
CA GLN A 11 8.16 9.95 10.79
C GLN A 11 9.45 9.82 11.60
N GLU A 12 10.21 10.90 11.75
CA GLU A 12 11.37 11.00 12.63
C GLU A 12 10.89 11.17 14.08
N THR A 13 10.53 10.05 14.70
CA THR A 13 10.01 10.02 16.07
C THR A 13 11.04 9.47 17.04
N TYR A 14 11.08 10.01 18.25
CA TYR A 14 11.94 9.62 19.36
C TYR A 14 11.10 9.30 20.60
N PRO A 15 11.66 8.56 21.58
CA PRO A 15 10.96 8.28 22.83
C PRO A 15 10.61 9.58 23.54
N TYR A 16 9.47 9.63 24.22
CA TYR A 16 9.01 10.86 24.86
C TYR A 16 10.05 11.49 25.80
N PHE A 17 10.74 10.66 26.58
CA PHE A 17 11.78 11.09 27.52
C PHE A 17 13.18 11.25 26.89
N SER A 18 13.29 11.35 25.57
CA SER A 18 14.54 11.80 24.91
C SER A 18 14.77 13.31 25.12
N LEU A 19 13.68 14.07 25.26
CA LEU A 19 13.72 15.40 25.85
C LEU A 19 13.74 15.32 27.38
N PRO A 20 14.34 16.31 28.06
CA PRO A 20 14.54 16.32 29.53
C PRO A 20 13.24 16.63 30.29
N PHE A 21 12.14 15.97 29.92
CA PHE A 21 10.91 15.96 30.68
C PHE A 21 11.02 15.02 31.88
N CYS A 22 10.18 15.27 32.87
CA CYS A 22 10.18 14.50 34.09
C CYS A 22 9.62 13.10 33.91
N ARG A 23 10.34 12.12 34.43
CA ARG A 23 9.85 10.76 34.59
C ARG A 23 9.06 10.69 35.89
N GLY A 24 7.89 10.06 35.83
CA GLY A 24 7.12 9.77 37.02
C GLY A 24 7.80 8.74 37.93
N PRO A 25 7.29 8.57 39.17
CA PRO A 25 7.82 7.59 40.10
C PRO A 25 7.49 6.14 39.72
N LYS A 26 6.47 5.91 38.89
CA LYS A 26 6.15 4.56 38.38
C LYS A 26 7.00 4.25 37.15
N GLU A 27 7.71 3.13 37.20
CA GLU A 27 8.59 2.67 36.12
C GLU A 27 7.91 1.68 35.16
N SER A 28 6.84 0.98 35.59
CA SER A 28 6.14 -0.01 34.78
C SER A 28 4.66 0.32 34.58
N ILE A 29 4.13 -0.04 33.41
CA ILE A 29 2.72 0.10 33.04
C ILE A 29 2.02 -1.22 33.40
N GLU A 30 0.90 -1.17 34.13
CA GLU A 30 0.16 -2.38 34.58
C GLU A 30 -0.48 -3.17 33.42
N HIS A 31 -0.76 -2.51 32.28
CA HIS A 31 -1.43 -3.10 31.11
C HIS A 31 -0.79 -2.67 29.78
N ALA A 32 0.48 -3.02 29.56
CA ALA A 32 1.12 -2.84 28.25
C ALA A 32 1.23 -4.20 27.53
N HIS A 33 0.41 -4.40 26.49
CA HIS A 33 0.63 -5.47 25.51
C HIS A 33 1.04 -4.82 24.20
N GLU A 34 2.30 -4.96 23.81
CA GLU A 34 2.77 -4.57 22.49
C GLU A 34 2.37 -5.66 21.49
N THR A 35 1.52 -5.30 20.53
CA THR A 35 1.22 -6.16 19.37
C THR A 35 2.35 -6.08 18.34
N LEU A 36 2.46 -7.08 17.46
CA LEU A 36 3.45 -7.07 16.37
C LEU A 36 3.31 -5.81 15.49
N GLY A 37 2.07 -5.38 15.21
CA GLY A 37 1.79 -4.16 14.44
C GLY A 37 2.24 -2.88 15.15
N GLU A 38 2.08 -2.79 16.47
CA GLU A 38 2.57 -1.65 17.26
C GLU A 38 4.10 -1.59 17.27
N ALA A 39 4.76 -2.74 17.45
CA ALA A 39 6.21 -2.81 17.43
C ALA A 39 6.81 -2.43 16.06
N LEU A 40 6.16 -2.83 14.95
CA LEU A 40 6.58 -2.44 13.60
C LEU A 40 6.33 -0.95 13.30
N LEU A 41 5.40 -0.31 14.00
CA LEU A 41 5.16 1.13 13.91
C LEU A 41 6.09 1.96 14.80
N GLY A 42 6.89 1.32 15.65
CA GLY A 42 7.73 2.01 16.64
C GLY A 42 6.91 2.65 17.76
N ILE A 43 5.77 2.04 18.12
CA ILE A 43 4.98 2.46 19.28
C ILE A 43 5.61 1.83 20.52
N GLU A 44 6.07 2.68 21.44
CA GLU A 44 6.67 2.27 22.70
C GLU A 44 6.05 3.13 23.81
N LEU A 45 5.14 2.53 24.58
CA LEU A 45 4.41 3.26 25.62
C LEU A 45 5.24 3.35 26.90
N GLN A 46 5.45 4.58 27.37
CA GLN A 46 6.16 4.88 28.61
C GLN A 46 5.22 5.58 29.60
N TYR A 47 5.34 5.28 30.90
CA TYR A 47 4.49 5.88 31.92
C TYR A 47 4.69 7.41 31.99
N SER A 48 3.59 8.17 32.03
CA SER A 48 3.65 9.65 31.98
C SER A 48 4.07 10.30 33.28
N GLY A 49 3.94 9.60 34.41
CA GLY A 49 4.05 10.19 35.75
C GLY A 49 2.80 10.90 36.24
N ILE A 50 1.73 10.91 35.44
CA ILE A 50 0.46 11.55 35.78
C ILE A 50 -0.47 10.49 36.37
N ASP A 51 -0.90 10.65 37.62
CA ASP A 51 -1.90 9.78 38.24
C ASP A 51 -3.30 10.30 37.90
N ILE A 52 -4.08 9.51 37.19
CA ILE A 52 -5.44 9.86 36.78
C ILE A 52 -6.38 8.81 37.32
N ARG A 53 -7.29 9.21 38.21
CA ARG A 53 -8.34 8.34 38.73
C ARG A 53 -9.65 8.66 38.04
N PHE A 54 -10.36 7.62 37.61
CA PHE A 54 -11.61 7.75 36.88
C PHE A 54 -12.64 8.56 37.68
N LYS A 55 -13.22 9.59 37.07
CA LYS A 55 -14.20 10.52 37.69
C LYS A 55 -13.69 11.31 38.91
N VAL A 56 -12.38 11.42 39.10
CA VAL A 56 -11.78 12.23 40.16
C VAL A 56 -11.09 13.43 39.54
N ASP A 57 -11.63 14.61 39.81
CA ASP A 57 -11.01 15.87 39.41
C ASP A 57 -9.73 16.12 40.20
N ILE A 58 -8.71 16.63 39.51
CA ILE A 58 -7.41 16.96 40.10
C ILE A 58 -7.15 18.43 39.83
N SER A 59 -7.15 19.23 40.90
CA SER A 59 -6.69 20.63 40.84
C SER A 59 -5.21 20.68 40.47
N LYS A 60 -4.75 21.85 40.00
CA LYS A 60 -3.36 22.06 39.55
C LYS A 60 -2.36 21.43 40.53
N THR A 61 -1.71 20.35 40.09
CA THR A 61 -0.78 19.55 40.87
C THR A 61 0.56 19.51 40.16
N THR A 62 1.64 19.60 40.92
CA THR A 62 3.01 19.52 40.39
C THR A 62 3.34 18.10 40.00
N ILE A 63 3.77 17.91 38.76
CA ILE A 63 4.36 16.64 38.29
C ILE A 63 5.78 16.56 38.86
N CYS A 64 6.55 17.64 38.70
CA CYS A 64 7.98 17.70 38.99
C CYS A 64 8.51 19.13 38.79
N GLU A 65 9.77 19.32 39.18
CA GLU A 65 10.57 20.49 38.89
C GLU A 65 11.90 20.08 38.26
N ILE A 66 12.33 20.77 37.21
CA ILE A 66 13.64 20.56 36.58
C ILE A 66 14.45 21.85 36.64
N THR A 67 15.77 21.72 36.79
CA THR A 67 16.69 22.83 36.64
C THR A 67 17.19 22.90 35.19
N VAL A 68 17.09 24.08 34.57
CA VAL A 68 17.51 24.26 33.18
C VAL A 68 19.03 24.41 33.13
N THR A 69 19.72 23.29 32.93
CA THR A 69 21.16 23.28 32.62
C THR A 69 21.41 23.66 31.15
N GLU A 70 22.66 23.97 30.78
CA GLU A 70 23.02 24.33 29.40
C GLU A 70 22.57 23.26 28.39
N SER A 71 22.78 21.98 28.70
CA SER A 71 22.39 20.86 27.82
C SER A 71 20.88 20.70 27.70
N VAL A 72 20.13 20.99 28.77
CA VAL A 72 18.65 21.01 28.76
C VAL A 72 18.14 22.16 27.91
N TYR A 73 18.75 23.34 28.07
CA TYR A 73 18.42 24.53 27.31
C TYR A 73 18.61 24.32 25.81
N GLU A 74 19.75 23.79 25.38
CA GLU A 74 20.02 23.51 23.96
C GLU A 74 19.04 22.51 23.35
N LYS A 75 18.74 21.41 24.05
CA LYS A 75 17.79 20.40 23.59
C LYS A 75 16.38 20.97 23.43
N LEU A 76 15.90 21.68 24.45
CA LEU A 76 14.56 22.27 24.41
C LEU A 76 14.48 23.42 23.39
N ARG A 77 15.52 24.24 23.26
CA ARG A 77 15.61 25.29 22.23
C ARG A 77 15.54 24.69 20.82
N SER A 78 16.30 23.63 20.57
CA SER A 78 16.25 22.91 19.28
C SER A 78 14.87 22.31 19.02
N ALA A 79 14.23 21.75 20.05
CA ALA A 79 12.87 21.21 19.95
C ALA A 79 11.84 22.31 19.64
N THR A 80 11.90 23.47 20.29
CA THR A 80 11.02 24.61 20.01
C THR A 80 11.26 25.19 18.62
N ALA A 81 12.52 25.26 18.17
CA ALA A 81 12.87 25.77 16.85
C ALA A 81 12.33 24.90 15.71
N ASN A 82 12.31 23.59 15.92
CA ASN A 82 11.79 22.62 14.97
C ASN A 82 10.31 22.28 15.20
N GLN A 83 9.62 23.03 16.08
CA GLN A 83 8.21 22.85 16.43
C GLN A 83 7.90 21.41 16.84
N TYR A 84 8.61 20.89 17.84
CA TYR A 84 8.41 19.50 18.25
C TYR A 84 6.99 19.28 18.77
N TRP A 85 6.38 18.19 18.32
CA TRP A 85 5.13 17.67 18.82
C TRP A 85 5.39 16.42 19.66
N TYR A 86 4.41 16.07 20.49
CA TYR A 86 4.40 14.85 21.27
C TYR A 86 3.06 14.14 21.19
N GLN A 87 3.11 12.83 21.38
CA GLN A 87 1.95 11.95 21.42
C GLN A 87 1.81 11.28 22.79
N MET A 88 0.59 11.22 23.27
CA MET A 88 0.20 10.38 24.39
C MET A 88 -1.10 9.65 24.09
N TYR A 89 -1.38 8.62 24.86
CA TYR A 89 -2.61 7.85 24.79
C TYR A 89 -3.23 7.78 26.17
N LEU A 90 -4.55 7.79 26.21
CA LEU A 90 -5.35 7.49 27.39
C LEU A 90 -6.58 6.71 26.90
N ASP A 91 -6.76 5.49 27.38
CA ASP A 91 -7.82 4.58 26.92
C ASP A 91 -7.85 4.39 25.39
N ASP A 92 -6.65 4.23 24.81
CA ASP A 92 -6.35 4.14 23.36
C ASP A 92 -6.65 5.37 22.51
N LEU A 93 -7.28 6.40 23.09
CA LEU A 93 -7.50 7.67 22.41
C LEU A 93 -6.18 8.44 22.28
N PRO A 94 -5.75 8.79 21.05
CA PRO A 94 -4.53 9.53 20.84
C PRO A 94 -4.71 11.01 21.21
N ILE A 95 -3.65 11.60 21.76
CA ILE A 95 -3.58 13.01 22.10
C ILE A 95 -2.28 13.54 21.53
N TRP A 96 -2.37 14.63 20.78
CA TRP A 96 -1.22 15.33 20.22
C TRP A 96 -1.14 16.74 20.77
N SER A 97 0.08 17.18 21.02
CA SER A 97 0.33 18.53 21.51
C SER A 97 1.75 18.97 21.15
N VAL A 98 2.02 20.27 21.28
CA VAL A 98 3.33 20.87 20.98
C VAL A 98 4.13 21.10 22.25
N VAL A 99 5.46 20.96 22.15
CA VAL A 99 6.37 21.15 23.29
C VAL A 99 6.43 22.62 23.72
N GLY A 100 6.46 23.52 22.74
CA GLY A 100 6.66 24.94 22.98
C GLY A 100 6.75 25.73 21.68
N GLU A 101 7.05 27.02 21.81
CA GLU A 101 7.04 27.98 20.71
C GLU A 101 8.25 28.92 20.80
N LEU A 102 8.68 29.45 19.66
CA LEU A 102 9.66 30.54 19.63
C LEU A 102 8.92 31.87 19.64
N SER A 103 9.37 32.80 20.47
CA SER A 103 8.94 34.20 20.41
C SER A 103 9.43 34.86 19.11
N THR A 104 8.83 36.00 18.76
CA THR A 104 9.28 36.86 17.64
C THR A 104 10.74 37.28 17.78
N SER A 105 11.26 37.38 19.00
CA SER A 105 12.68 37.67 19.31
C SER A 105 13.58 36.43 19.28
N ASN A 106 13.09 35.28 18.80
CA ASN A 106 13.81 34.00 18.74
C ASN A 106 14.20 33.42 20.11
N GLU A 107 13.48 33.82 21.15
CA GLU A 107 13.60 33.25 22.51
C GLU A 107 12.71 32.00 22.63
N PRO A 108 13.22 30.89 23.20
CA PRO A 108 12.46 29.65 23.31
C PRO A 108 11.53 29.65 24.54
N PHE A 109 10.27 29.32 24.31
CA PHE A 109 9.26 29.16 25.35
C PHE A 109 8.70 27.73 25.35
N ILE A 110 8.36 27.22 26.52
CA ILE A 110 7.79 25.88 26.68
C ILE A 110 6.47 25.90 27.44
N TRP A 111 5.58 24.98 27.08
CA TRP A 111 4.32 24.77 27.79
C TRP A 111 4.55 23.95 29.05
N THR A 112 4.19 24.51 30.21
CA THR A 112 4.49 23.90 31.53
C THR A 112 3.27 23.33 32.23
N HIS A 113 2.06 23.80 31.92
CA HIS A 113 0.81 23.26 32.46
C HIS A 113 0.04 22.46 31.41
N LYS A 114 -0.40 21.25 31.80
CA LYS A 114 -1.26 20.37 31.00
C LYS A 114 -2.62 20.22 31.68
N GLN A 115 -3.67 20.80 31.10
CA GLN A 115 -5.04 20.57 31.54
C GLN A 115 -5.68 19.48 30.67
N LEU A 116 -6.08 18.38 31.29
CA LEU A 116 -6.77 17.25 30.65
C LEU A 116 -8.27 17.35 30.95
N ASP A 117 -9.05 17.68 29.92
CA ASP A 117 -10.51 17.67 29.99
C ASP A 117 -11.01 16.33 29.42
N ILE A 118 -11.57 15.48 30.28
CA ILE A 118 -11.94 14.10 29.96
C ILE A 118 -13.46 13.95 30.00
N GLY A 119 -14.04 13.61 28.85
CA GLY A 119 -15.44 13.27 28.70
C GLY A 119 -15.70 11.79 28.97
N TYR A 120 -16.69 11.48 29.81
CA TYR A 120 -17.10 10.10 30.11
C TYR A 120 -18.58 9.86 29.85
N ASN A 121 -18.92 8.64 29.45
CA ASN A 121 -20.29 8.14 29.37
C ASN A 121 -20.38 6.83 30.15
N GLY A 122 -21.21 6.77 31.20
CA GLY A 122 -21.26 5.62 32.10
C GLY A 122 -19.91 5.35 32.76
N ASN A 123 -19.30 4.20 32.44
CA ASN A 123 -18.00 3.76 32.94
C ASN A 123 -16.89 3.78 31.87
N GLN A 124 -17.11 4.52 30.77
CA GLN A 124 -16.20 4.54 29.63
C GLN A 124 -15.75 5.98 29.31
N ILE A 125 -14.49 6.11 28.87
CA ILE A 125 -13.93 7.37 28.40
C ILE A 125 -14.29 7.52 26.91
N VAL A 126 -14.89 8.66 26.56
CA VAL A 126 -15.42 8.90 25.21
C VAL A 126 -14.81 10.11 24.52
N LYS A 127 -14.16 11.01 25.26
CA LYS A 127 -13.52 12.20 24.70
C LYS A 127 -12.37 12.65 25.57
N ILE A 128 -11.30 13.13 24.96
CA ILE A 128 -10.19 13.74 25.69
C ILE A 128 -9.72 14.98 24.95
N THR A 129 -9.52 16.06 25.68
CA THR A 129 -8.95 17.29 25.15
C THR A 129 -7.80 17.71 26.06
N LEU A 130 -6.64 17.94 25.46
CA LEU A 130 -5.47 18.46 26.15
C LEU A 130 -5.32 19.94 25.83
N ILE A 131 -5.36 20.76 26.87
CA ILE A 131 -5.15 22.20 26.79
C ILE A 131 -3.79 22.47 27.43
N ASN A 132 -2.82 22.91 26.63
CA ASN A 132 -1.59 23.46 27.16
C ASN A 132 -1.84 24.89 27.64
N SER A 133 -1.40 25.20 28.86
CA SER A 133 -1.37 26.57 29.36
C SER A 133 -0.03 26.87 30.03
N GLU A 134 0.20 28.14 30.35
CA GLU A 134 1.43 28.63 30.99
C GLU A 134 2.68 28.41 30.14
N LEU A 135 2.89 29.38 29.26
CA LEU A 135 4.06 29.47 28.40
C LEU A 135 5.21 30.15 29.16
N VAL A 136 6.29 29.43 29.44
CA VAL A 136 7.42 29.90 30.26
C VAL A 136 8.67 30.05 29.40
N ALA A 137 9.35 31.20 29.53
CA ALA A 137 10.62 31.46 28.87
C ALA A 137 11.73 30.61 29.47
N LEU A 138 12.48 29.91 28.63
CA LEU A 138 13.63 29.12 29.09
C LEU A 138 14.82 30.03 29.38
N LYS A 139 15.38 29.93 30.59
CA LYS A 139 16.63 30.58 30.98
C LYS A 139 17.54 29.58 31.68
N VAL A 140 18.84 29.65 31.38
CA VAL A 140 19.83 28.77 32.01
C VAL A 140 19.90 29.09 33.51
N GLY A 141 19.92 28.06 34.34
CA GLY A 141 19.99 28.16 35.80
C GLY A 141 18.64 28.39 36.49
N THR A 142 17.54 28.59 35.76
CA THR A 142 16.21 28.75 36.39
C THR A 142 15.48 27.42 36.55
N PRO A 143 14.75 27.21 37.66
CA PRO A 143 13.86 26.07 37.79
C PRO A 143 12.61 26.23 36.92
N VAL A 144 12.14 25.12 36.35
CA VAL A 144 10.88 25.02 35.61
C VAL A 144 10.03 23.93 36.25
N THR A 145 8.86 24.30 36.75
CA THR A 145 7.88 23.40 37.34
C THR A 145 6.86 22.96 36.30
N PHE A 146 6.74 21.65 36.08
CA PHE A 146 5.67 21.10 35.24
C PHE A 146 4.49 20.71 36.12
N THR A 147 3.29 21.11 35.68
CA THR A 147 2.05 20.88 36.43
C THR A 147 0.98 20.29 35.53
N TYR A 148 0.00 19.62 36.13
CA TYR A 148 -1.16 19.12 35.43
C TYR A 148 -2.45 19.36 36.21
N SER A 149 -3.57 19.35 35.52
CA SER A 149 -4.90 19.30 36.11
C SER A 149 -5.78 18.36 35.29
N VAL A 150 -6.78 17.77 35.95
CA VAL A 150 -7.73 16.86 35.32
C VAL A 150 -9.14 17.31 35.66
N LYS A 151 -9.99 17.45 34.64
CA LYS A 151 -11.41 17.73 34.80
C LYS A 151 -12.24 16.68 34.08
N TRP A 152 -13.23 16.13 34.78
CA TRP A 152 -14.15 15.15 34.23
C TRP A 152 -15.48 15.79 33.88
N HIS A 153 -15.98 15.47 32.69
CA HIS A 153 -17.27 15.96 32.20
C HIS A 153 -18.14 14.81 31.73
N ALA A 154 -19.40 14.81 32.14
CA ALA A 154 -20.37 13.86 31.60
C ALA A 154 -20.65 14.18 30.12
N SER A 155 -20.65 13.16 29.27
CA SER A 155 -20.91 13.25 27.84
C SER A 155 -22.00 12.26 27.43
N SER A 156 -22.82 12.66 26.46
CA SER A 156 -23.86 11.80 25.85
C SER A 156 -23.35 10.99 24.67
N VAL A 157 -22.08 11.16 24.27
CA VAL A 157 -21.49 10.43 23.14
C VAL A 157 -21.38 8.94 23.48
N PRO A 158 -21.89 8.03 22.63
CA PRO A 158 -21.72 6.60 22.84
C PRO A 158 -20.27 6.17 22.60
N PHE A 159 -19.81 5.14 23.30
CA PHE A 159 -18.41 4.66 23.22
C PHE A 159 -17.97 4.30 21.81
N GLU A 160 -18.85 3.72 21.00
CA GLU A 160 -18.55 3.34 19.60
C GLU A 160 -18.19 4.54 18.71
N ARG A 161 -18.67 5.75 19.03
CA ARG A 161 -18.43 6.97 18.25
C ARG A 161 -17.33 7.87 18.83
N ARG A 162 -16.60 7.39 19.83
CA ARG A 162 -15.53 8.17 20.50
C ARG A 162 -14.40 8.63 19.56
N TYR A 163 -14.21 7.94 18.43
CA TYR A 163 -13.19 8.30 17.45
C TYR A 163 -13.62 9.41 16.47
N ASP A 164 -14.91 9.76 16.40
CA ASP A 164 -15.43 10.70 15.39
C ASP A 164 -14.75 12.08 15.48
N ASP A 165 -14.37 12.53 16.68
CA ASP A 165 -13.66 13.79 16.91
C ASP A 165 -12.25 13.82 16.28
N TYR A 166 -11.66 12.65 15.98
CA TYR A 166 -10.34 12.52 15.35
C TYR A 166 -10.42 12.34 13.83
N LEU A 167 -11.62 12.09 13.30
CA LEU A 167 -11.85 11.87 11.88
C LEU A 167 -12.14 13.21 11.19
N ASP A 168 -11.27 13.59 10.26
CA ASP A 168 -11.44 14.85 9.51
C ASP A 168 -12.41 14.67 8.33
N PHE A 169 -13.71 14.65 8.64
CA PHE A 169 -14.78 14.55 7.63
C PHE A 169 -14.76 15.71 6.61
N GLN A 170 -14.28 16.90 7.01
CA GLN A 170 -14.20 18.04 6.11
C GLN A 170 -13.07 17.89 5.10
N PHE A 171 -11.97 17.22 5.44
CA PHE A 171 -10.90 16.91 4.50
C PHE A 171 -11.31 15.80 3.53
N PHE A 172 -11.92 14.73 4.03
CA PHE A 172 -12.43 13.62 3.20
C PHE A 172 -13.83 13.90 2.64
N GLN A 173 -14.03 15.10 2.07
CA GLN A 173 -15.33 15.49 1.53
C GLN A 173 -15.83 14.43 0.54
N HIS A 174 -16.99 13.86 0.84
CA HIS A 174 -17.61 12.85 -0.02
C HIS A 174 -17.75 13.33 -1.47
N ARG A 175 -17.97 14.64 -1.72
CA ARG A 175 -18.12 15.18 -3.08
C ARG A 175 -16.89 14.95 -3.96
N ILE A 176 -15.68 15.07 -3.41
CA ILE A 176 -14.44 14.91 -4.19
C ILE A 176 -14.20 13.43 -4.51
N HIS A 177 -14.44 12.54 -3.55
CA HIS A 177 -14.38 11.10 -3.77
C HIS A 177 -15.40 10.61 -4.81
N TRP A 178 -16.64 11.08 -4.73
CA TRP A 178 -17.68 10.76 -5.72
C TRP A 178 -17.37 11.29 -7.12
N PHE A 179 -16.78 12.49 -7.22
CA PHE A 179 -16.30 13.03 -8.50
C PHE A 179 -15.20 12.14 -9.12
N SER A 180 -14.23 11.71 -8.30
CA SER A 180 -13.19 10.77 -8.73
C SER A 180 -13.77 9.46 -9.23
N ILE A 181 -14.69 8.85 -8.47
CA ILE A 181 -15.36 7.60 -8.86
C ILE A 181 -16.12 7.77 -10.17
N PHE A 182 -16.89 8.83 -10.33
CA PHE A 182 -17.66 9.07 -11.55
C PHE A 182 -16.75 9.19 -12.77
N ASN A 183 -15.68 9.97 -12.66
CA ASN A 183 -14.70 10.13 -13.74
C ASN A 183 -14.04 8.79 -14.12
N SER A 184 -13.60 8.04 -13.11
CA SER A 184 -12.98 6.72 -13.32
C SER A 184 -13.96 5.69 -13.87
N PHE A 185 -15.23 5.74 -13.45
CA PHE A 185 -16.29 4.86 -13.94
C PHE A 185 -16.62 5.12 -15.41
N MET A 186 -16.68 6.39 -15.85
CA MET A 186 -16.87 6.73 -17.27
C MET A 186 -15.74 6.17 -18.13
N MET A 187 -14.49 6.26 -17.66
CA MET A 187 -13.33 5.68 -18.34
C MET A 187 -13.41 4.15 -18.44
N VAL A 188 -13.86 3.47 -17.38
CA VAL A 188 -14.10 2.02 -17.40
C VAL A 188 -15.15 1.64 -18.45
N LEU A 189 -16.30 2.31 -18.46
CA LEU A 189 -17.37 2.03 -19.41
C LEU A 189 -16.89 2.15 -20.85
N PHE A 190 -16.13 3.21 -21.15
CA PHE A 190 -15.55 3.41 -22.48
C PHE A 190 -14.61 2.27 -22.88
N LEU A 191 -13.69 1.86 -21.98
CA LEU A 191 -12.72 0.80 -22.26
C LEU A 191 -13.36 -0.58 -22.38
N VAL A 192 -14.34 -0.89 -21.54
CA VAL A 192 -15.11 -2.14 -21.62
C VAL A 192 -15.91 -2.19 -22.92
N ALA A 193 -16.55 -1.09 -23.32
CA ALA A 193 -17.24 -0.99 -24.60
C ALA A 193 -16.28 -1.18 -25.79
N LEU A 194 -15.06 -0.66 -25.71
CA LEU A 194 -14.04 -0.84 -26.73
C LEU A 194 -13.57 -2.30 -26.82
N VAL A 195 -13.29 -2.97 -25.69
CA VAL A 195 -12.93 -4.40 -25.67
C VAL A 195 -14.08 -5.25 -26.22
N PHE A 196 -15.31 -4.96 -25.81
CA PHE A 196 -16.49 -5.65 -26.29
C PHE A 196 -16.72 -5.44 -27.79
N MET A 197 -16.52 -4.22 -28.30
CA MET A 197 -16.55 -3.92 -29.73
C MET A 197 -15.48 -4.70 -30.49
N ILE A 198 -14.25 -4.80 -29.98
CA ILE A 198 -13.19 -5.62 -30.59
C ILE A 198 -13.63 -7.08 -30.66
N LEU A 199 -14.07 -7.66 -29.54
CA LEU A 199 -14.56 -9.05 -29.50
C LEU A 199 -15.74 -9.28 -30.45
N LEU A 200 -16.75 -8.40 -30.44
CA LEU A 200 -17.90 -8.49 -31.34
C LEU A 200 -17.52 -8.30 -32.80
N ARG A 201 -16.58 -7.40 -33.11
CA ARG A 201 -16.09 -7.19 -34.47
C ARG A 201 -15.36 -8.42 -34.97
N THR A 202 -14.52 -9.03 -34.13
CA THR A 202 -13.85 -10.30 -34.44
C THR A 202 -14.87 -11.40 -34.69
N LEU A 203 -15.87 -11.55 -33.82
CA LEU A 203 -16.92 -12.58 -33.97
C LEU A 203 -17.84 -12.35 -35.18
N ARG A 204 -18.42 -11.15 -35.36
CA ARG A 204 -19.37 -10.87 -36.45
C ARG A 204 -18.72 -10.93 -37.83
N ARG A 205 -17.46 -10.47 -37.95
CA ARG A 205 -16.73 -10.52 -39.22
C ARG A 205 -16.38 -11.94 -39.63
N ASP A 206 -16.17 -12.84 -38.66
CA ASP A 206 -15.98 -14.27 -38.91
C ASP A 206 -17.30 -14.95 -39.31
N TYR A 207 -18.42 -14.69 -38.61
CA TYR A 207 -19.74 -15.21 -39.02
C TYR A 207 -20.18 -14.75 -40.42
N ALA A 208 -19.94 -13.48 -40.77
CA ALA A 208 -20.28 -12.95 -42.08
C ALA A 208 -19.43 -13.53 -43.23
N ARG A 209 -18.25 -14.10 -42.92
CA ARG A 209 -17.38 -14.77 -43.90
C ARG A 209 -17.84 -16.19 -44.18
N TYR A 210 -18.19 -16.97 -43.16
CA TYR A 210 -18.75 -18.32 -43.35
C TYR A 210 -20.02 -18.31 -44.22
N ASN A 211 -20.90 -17.32 -44.03
CA ASN A 211 -22.08 -17.16 -44.89
C ASN A 211 -21.76 -16.71 -46.34
N LYS A 212 -20.55 -16.22 -46.62
CA LYS A 212 -20.08 -15.87 -47.98
C LYS A 212 -19.20 -16.95 -48.60
N GLU A 213 -18.64 -17.86 -47.81
CA GLU A 213 -17.79 -18.97 -48.25
C GLU A 213 -18.57 -20.10 -48.96
N GLU A 214 -19.91 -20.13 -48.88
CA GLU A 214 -20.74 -21.03 -49.70
C GLU A 214 -20.81 -20.62 -51.20
N GLY A 215 -20.15 -19.54 -51.63
CA GLY A 215 -20.26 -19.04 -53.01
C GLY A 215 -19.01 -18.41 -53.66
N LEU A 216 -17.80 -18.55 -53.09
CA LEU A 216 -16.57 -17.95 -53.63
C LEU A 216 -15.58 -19.00 -54.16
N SER A 217 -14.95 -18.73 -55.30
CA SER A 217 -13.93 -19.60 -55.93
C SER A 217 -12.60 -19.57 -55.17
N ASP A 218 -11.81 -20.64 -55.29
CA ASP A 218 -10.53 -20.85 -54.58
C ASP A 218 -9.50 -19.70 -54.74
N LEU A 219 -9.65 -18.82 -55.74
CA LEU A 219 -8.78 -17.68 -56.00
C LEU A 219 -8.97 -16.52 -55.01
N ASP A 220 -10.20 -16.27 -54.53
CA ASP A 220 -10.45 -15.26 -53.49
C ASP A 220 -10.02 -15.74 -52.09
N ARG A 221 -9.72 -17.04 -51.97
CA ARG A 221 -9.17 -17.66 -50.76
C ARG A 221 -7.68 -17.34 -50.57
N GLU A 222 -6.95 -17.14 -51.67
CA GLU A 222 -5.53 -16.76 -51.67
C GLU A 222 -5.28 -15.24 -51.60
N LEU A 223 -6.22 -14.40 -52.08
CA LEU A 223 -6.06 -12.94 -52.08
C LEU A 223 -6.54 -12.23 -50.79
N GLY A 224 -7.15 -12.96 -49.85
CA GLY A 224 -7.73 -12.37 -48.65
C GLY A 224 -6.77 -12.28 -47.48
N ASP A 225 -5.72 -11.44 -47.57
CA ASP A 225 -4.80 -11.02 -46.47
C ASP A 225 -5.19 -11.60 -45.11
N GLU A 226 -4.58 -12.73 -44.75
CA GLU A 226 -4.79 -13.33 -43.43
C GLU A 226 -4.44 -12.29 -42.36
N TYR A 227 -5.38 -11.92 -41.51
CA TYR A 227 -5.19 -10.87 -40.50
C TYR A 227 -3.94 -11.14 -39.64
N GLY A 228 -3.11 -10.10 -39.41
CA GLY A 228 -1.83 -10.24 -38.70
C GLY A 228 -1.88 -11.02 -37.38
N TRP A 229 -2.94 -10.86 -36.58
CA TRP A 229 -3.09 -11.67 -35.36
C TRP A 229 -3.43 -13.15 -35.64
N LYS A 230 -4.23 -13.48 -36.66
CA LYS A 230 -4.53 -14.87 -37.02
C LYS A 230 -3.30 -15.61 -37.55
N GLN A 231 -2.41 -14.91 -38.25
CA GLN A 231 -1.19 -15.49 -38.79
C GLN A 231 -0.24 -16.04 -37.71
N VAL A 232 -0.32 -15.53 -36.47
CA VAL A 232 0.56 -15.97 -35.37
C VAL A 232 -0.04 -17.08 -34.50
N HIS A 233 -1.15 -17.70 -34.91
CA HIS A 233 -1.84 -18.77 -34.15
C HIS A 233 -0.89 -19.90 -33.71
N GLY A 234 0.10 -20.25 -34.53
CA GLY A 234 1.09 -21.28 -34.23
C GLY A 234 2.20 -20.87 -33.25
N ASP A 235 2.37 -19.59 -32.93
CA ASP A 235 3.47 -19.10 -32.06
C ASP A 235 2.99 -18.40 -30.78
N VAL A 236 1.70 -18.06 -30.69
CA VAL A 236 1.10 -17.31 -29.56
C VAL A 236 1.24 -18.02 -28.21
N PHE A 237 1.17 -19.35 -28.18
CA PHE A 237 1.24 -20.15 -26.96
C PHE A 237 2.65 -20.65 -26.62
N ARG A 238 3.67 -20.13 -27.31
CA ARG A 238 5.07 -20.47 -27.04
C ARG A 238 5.47 -20.05 -25.62
N GLN A 239 6.41 -20.81 -25.05
CA GLN A 239 6.98 -20.49 -23.75
C GLN A 239 7.67 -19.11 -23.78
N PRO A 240 7.36 -18.19 -22.85
CA PRO A 240 8.00 -16.89 -22.81
C PRO A 240 9.44 -17.00 -22.31
N THR A 241 10.22 -15.93 -22.53
CA THR A 241 11.54 -15.79 -21.90
C THR A 241 11.39 -15.79 -20.37
N ASN A 242 12.29 -16.46 -19.63
CA ASN A 242 12.27 -16.51 -18.17
C ASN A 242 10.88 -16.87 -17.56
N PRO A 243 10.27 -18.01 -17.92
CA PRO A 243 8.91 -18.37 -17.49
C PRO A 243 8.78 -18.55 -15.97
N CYS A 244 9.90 -18.88 -15.31
CA CYS A 244 9.98 -18.99 -13.85
C CYS A 244 9.71 -17.65 -13.14
N LEU A 245 10.31 -16.56 -13.65
CA LEU A 245 10.14 -15.23 -13.07
C LEU A 245 8.74 -14.71 -13.34
N LEU A 246 8.26 -14.83 -14.59
CA LEU A 246 6.90 -14.41 -14.94
C LEU A 246 5.85 -15.11 -14.08
N ALA A 247 5.93 -16.43 -13.95
CA ALA A 247 4.98 -17.19 -13.14
C ALA A 247 5.02 -16.80 -11.66
N SER A 248 6.22 -16.54 -11.11
CA SER A 248 6.39 -16.09 -9.72
C SER A 248 5.82 -14.69 -9.48
N LEU A 249 6.01 -13.77 -10.43
CA LEU A 249 5.46 -12.42 -10.37
C LEU A 249 3.93 -12.41 -10.51
N VAL A 250 3.38 -13.20 -11.43
CA VAL A 250 1.93 -13.33 -11.60
C VAL A 250 1.28 -13.96 -10.37
N GLY A 251 1.89 -15.00 -9.79
CA GLY A 251 1.44 -15.59 -8.52
C GLY A 251 1.46 -14.59 -7.38
N SER A 252 2.56 -13.84 -7.24
CA SER A 252 2.72 -12.82 -6.20
C SER A 252 1.69 -11.68 -6.35
N GLY A 253 1.41 -11.24 -7.58
CA GLY A 253 0.43 -10.18 -7.83
C GLY A 253 -1.01 -10.62 -7.63
N ALA A 254 -1.35 -11.87 -7.99
CA ALA A 254 -2.66 -12.45 -7.67
C ALA A 254 -2.84 -12.59 -6.15
N HIS A 255 -1.80 -13.02 -5.43
CA HIS A 255 -1.81 -13.05 -3.97
C HIS A 255 -2.00 -11.64 -3.37
N LEU A 256 -1.25 -10.64 -3.84
CA LEU A 256 -1.42 -9.24 -3.41
C LEU A 256 -2.83 -8.71 -3.66
N ALA A 257 -3.46 -9.04 -4.79
CA ALA A 257 -4.84 -8.64 -5.08
C ALA A 257 -5.83 -9.20 -4.05
N VAL A 258 -5.68 -10.48 -3.68
CA VAL A 258 -6.53 -11.13 -2.67
C VAL A 258 -6.28 -10.55 -1.28
N VAL A 259 -5.01 -10.33 -0.91
CA VAL A 259 -4.64 -9.71 0.37
C VAL A 259 -5.23 -8.31 0.47
N ALA A 260 -5.09 -7.47 -0.56
CA ALA A 260 -5.65 -6.13 -0.59
C ALA A 260 -7.17 -6.14 -0.46
N PHE A 261 -7.85 -7.05 -1.17
CA PHE A 261 -9.31 -7.19 -1.08
C PHE A 261 -9.77 -7.60 0.32
N ILE A 262 -9.19 -8.66 0.90
CA ILE A 262 -9.59 -9.16 2.22
C ILE A 262 -9.23 -8.15 3.32
N ALA A 263 -8.04 -7.55 3.28
CA ALA A 263 -7.62 -6.56 4.27
C ALA A 263 -8.53 -5.32 4.26
N LEU A 264 -8.93 -4.83 3.07
CA LEU A 264 -9.87 -3.71 2.97
C LEU A 264 -11.29 -4.08 3.42
N MET A 265 -11.74 -5.31 3.14
CA MET A 265 -13.04 -5.80 3.65
C MET A 265 -13.05 -5.88 5.18
N LEU A 266 -12.00 -6.43 5.79
CA LEU A 266 -11.87 -6.49 7.25
C LEU A 266 -11.72 -5.09 7.87
N ALA A 267 -11.02 -4.18 7.20
CA ALA A 267 -10.93 -2.78 7.64
C ALA A 267 -12.29 -2.08 7.65
N LEU A 268 -13.18 -2.44 6.72
CA LEU A 268 -14.53 -1.90 6.64
C LEU A 268 -15.47 -2.49 7.72
N THR A 269 -15.36 -3.79 8.03
CA THR A 269 -16.25 -4.43 9.02
C THR A 269 -15.82 -4.19 10.47
N ASN A 270 -14.51 -4.16 10.74
CA ASN A 270 -13.98 -4.18 12.11
C ASN A 270 -13.49 -2.81 12.60
N GLN A 271 -13.74 -1.73 11.85
CA GLN A 271 -13.29 -0.37 12.19
C GLN A 271 -11.81 -0.31 12.62
N LEU A 272 -10.92 -0.98 11.88
CA LEU A 272 -9.51 -1.19 12.27
C LEU A 272 -8.69 0.09 12.50
N TYR A 273 -9.23 1.26 12.19
CA TYR A 273 -8.64 2.56 12.52
C TYR A 273 -8.74 2.92 14.01
N THR A 274 -9.58 2.23 14.80
CA THR A 274 -9.71 2.45 16.24
C THR A 274 -8.62 1.74 17.05
N GLU A 275 -8.06 0.64 16.54
CA GLU A 275 -7.02 -0.13 17.21
C GLU A 275 -5.62 0.28 16.74
N ARG A 276 -4.71 0.49 17.69
CA ARG A 276 -3.31 0.82 17.40
C ARG A 276 -2.64 -0.34 16.67
N GLY A 277 -2.08 -0.08 15.49
CA GLY A 277 -1.39 -1.11 14.71
C GLY A 277 -2.25 -2.26 14.19
N GLY A 278 -3.58 -2.23 14.41
CA GLY A 278 -4.50 -3.31 14.04
C GLY A 278 -4.48 -3.62 12.54
N PHE A 279 -4.47 -2.57 11.70
CA PHE A 279 -4.39 -2.73 10.24
C PHE A 279 -3.13 -3.49 9.78
N ILE A 280 -1.96 -3.21 10.37
CA ILE A 280 -0.70 -3.86 9.99
C ILE A 280 -0.69 -5.31 10.45
N SER A 281 -1.10 -5.57 11.69
CA SER A 281 -1.21 -6.93 12.24
C SER A 281 -2.13 -7.81 11.38
N ILE A 282 -3.30 -7.29 10.99
CA ILE A 282 -4.25 -8.00 10.14
C ILE A 282 -3.71 -8.17 8.72
N ALA A 283 -3.04 -7.16 8.15
CA ALA A 283 -2.45 -7.29 6.82
C ALA A 283 -1.37 -8.40 6.78
N ILE A 284 -0.53 -8.51 7.82
CA ILE A 284 0.48 -9.57 7.94
C ILE A 284 -0.21 -10.94 8.10
N PHE A 285 -1.23 -11.03 8.95
CA PHE A 285 -1.98 -12.26 9.15
C PHE A 285 -2.66 -12.74 7.87
N VAL A 286 -3.39 -11.85 7.18
CA VAL A 286 -4.06 -12.16 5.91
C VAL A 286 -3.03 -12.59 4.87
N PHE A 287 -1.91 -11.86 4.73
CA PHE A 287 -0.83 -12.23 3.81
C PHE A 287 -0.26 -13.63 4.09
N ALA A 288 -0.08 -13.99 5.37
CA ALA A 288 0.39 -15.32 5.74
C ALA A 288 -0.66 -16.40 5.45
N ALA A 289 -1.93 -16.15 5.80
CA ALA A 289 -3.04 -17.09 5.62
C ALA A 289 -3.35 -17.35 4.14
N THR A 290 -3.23 -16.34 3.27
CA THR A 290 -3.49 -16.47 1.83
C THR A 290 -2.28 -16.85 0.99
N ALA A 291 -1.14 -17.14 1.63
CA ALA A 291 0.09 -17.60 0.95
C ALA A 291 -0.11 -18.76 -0.05
N PRO A 292 -1.05 -19.73 0.14
CA PRO A 292 -1.31 -20.78 -0.84
C PRO A 292 -1.75 -20.26 -2.22
N ILE A 293 -2.35 -19.06 -2.30
CA ILE A 293 -2.84 -18.49 -3.56
C ILE A 293 -1.68 -18.16 -4.50
N ASN A 294 -0.57 -17.64 -3.94
CA ASN A 294 0.64 -17.37 -4.70
C ASN A 294 1.14 -18.65 -5.39
N GLY A 295 1.23 -19.73 -4.62
CA GLY A 295 1.69 -21.03 -5.09
C GLY A 295 0.74 -21.65 -6.08
N LEU A 296 -0.56 -21.57 -5.84
CA LEU A 296 -1.58 -22.10 -6.74
C LEU A 296 -1.49 -21.45 -8.11
N VAL A 297 -1.54 -20.11 -8.17
CA VAL A 297 -1.52 -19.36 -9.43
C VAL A 297 -0.15 -19.47 -10.13
N GLY A 298 0.94 -19.28 -9.38
CA GLY A 298 2.29 -19.33 -9.94
C GLY A 298 2.70 -20.74 -10.38
N GLY A 299 2.41 -21.75 -9.55
CA GLY A 299 2.67 -23.15 -9.83
C GLY A 299 1.85 -23.69 -11.00
N SER A 300 0.55 -23.37 -11.06
CA SER A 300 -0.30 -23.76 -12.19
C SER A 300 0.20 -23.15 -13.49
N LEU A 301 0.52 -21.85 -13.48
CA LEU A 301 0.99 -21.14 -14.67
C LEU A 301 2.35 -21.66 -15.14
N TYR A 302 3.29 -21.91 -14.22
CA TYR A 302 4.59 -22.46 -14.58
C TYR A 302 4.49 -23.87 -15.19
N SER A 303 3.58 -24.69 -14.69
CA SER A 303 3.28 -26.01 -15.26
C SER A 303 2.67 -25.91 -16.65
N GLN A 304 1.68 -25.03 -16.84
CA GLN A 304 1.06 -24.78 -18.15
C GLN A 304 2.09 -24.33 -19.20
N LEU A 305 3.07 -23.51 -18.79
CA LEU A 305 4.19 -23.05 -19.62
C LEU A 305 5.28 -24.13 -19.83
N SER A 306 4.99 -25.40 -19.56
CA SER A 306 5.93 -26.54 -19.70
C SER A 306 7.22 -26.38 -18.88
N GLY A 307 7.13 -25.74 -17.71
CA GLY A 307 8.26 -25.53 -16.80
C GLY A 307 8.65 -26.78 -16.02
N LYS A 308 9.91 -27.23 -16.16
CA LYS A 308 10.41 -28.46 -15.49
C LYS A 308 10.91 -28.23 -14.06
N ARG A 309 11.51 -27.06 -13.78
CA ARG A 309 12.22 -26.77 -12.50
C ARG A 309 11.30 -26.08 -11.48
N TRP A 310 10.22 -26.77 -11.12
CA TRP A 310 9.15 -26.23 -10.28
C TRP A 310 9.59 -25.80 -8.87
N ILE A 311 10.57 -26.49 -8.26
CA ILE A 311 11.10 -26.12 -6.94
C ILE A 311 11.72 -24.72 -6.97
N ARG A 312 12.40 -24.37 -8.07
CA ARG A 312 12.98 -23.03 -8.24
C ARG A 312 11.89 -21.97 -8.38
N GLN A 313 10.80 -22.27 -9.08
CA GLN A 313 9.67 -21.35 -9.20
C GLN A 313 8.94 -21.18 -7.87
N PHE A 314 8.72 -22.26 -7.12
CA PHE A 314 8.18 -22.23 -5.76
C PHE A 314 9.01 -21.30 -4.86
N LEU A 315 10.32 -21.54 -4.77
CA LEU A 315 11.20 -20.75 -3.92
C LEU A 315 11.18 -19.28 -4.34
N LEU A 316 11.32 -18.99 -5.63
CA LEU A 316 11.26 -17.63 -6.15
C LEU A 316 9.92 -16.95 -5.83
N GLY A 317 8.79 -17.62 -6.05
CA GLY A 317 7.46 -17.10 -5.71
C GLY A 317 7.28 -16.84 -4.22
N ALA A 318 7.79 -17.72 -3.36
CA ALA A 318 7.67 -17.59 -1.90
C ALA A 318 8.51 -16.46 -1.33
N THR A 319 9.71 -16.23 -1.86
CA THR A 319 10.69 -15.34 -1.23
C THR A 319 10.85 -14.00 -1.93
N LEU A 320 10.45 -13.84 -3.20
CA LEU A 320 10.69 -12.60 -3.96
C LEU A 320 10.16 -11.35 -3.25
N LEU A 321 8.88 -11.36 -2.86
CA LEU A 321 8.26 -10.21 -2.22
C LEU A 321 8.69 -10.05 -0.75
N PRO A 322 8.73 -11.11 0.09
CA PRO A 322 9.25 -10.98 1.45
C PRO A 322 10.70 -10.50 1.51
N ILE A 323 11.59 -10.98 0.64
CA ILE A 323 12.98 -10.51 0.58
C ILE A 323 13.01 -9.03 0.20
N LEU A 324 12.24 -8.60 -0.81
CA LEU A 324 12.18 -7.20 -1.20
C LEU A 324 11.74 -6.29 -0.03
N VAL A 325 10.68 -6.66 0.67
CA VAL A 325 10.16 -5.92 1.84
C VAL A 325 11.19 -5.90 2.97
N CYS A 326 11.75 -7.06 3.32
CA CYS A 326 12.75 -7.17 4.39
C CYS A 326 14.04 -6.42 4.05
N SER A 327 14.49 -6.41 2.79
CA SER A 327 15.70 -5.68 2.37
C SER A 327 15.51 -4.16 2.50
N VAL A 328 14.38 -3.63 2.04
CA VAL A 328 14.10 -2.19 2.19
C VAL A 328 13.88 -1.83 3.66
N ALA A 329 13.11 -2.63 4.40
CA ALA A 329 12.89 -2.43 5.83
C ALA A 329 14.21 -2.46 6.62
N PHE A 330 15.09 -3.42 6.33
CA PHE A 330 16.42 -3.51 6.93
C PHE A 330 17.26 -2.28 6.64
N PHE A 331 17.31 -1.82 5.39
CA PHE A 331 18.06 -0.62 5.02
C PHE A 331 17.54 0.64 5.74
N VAL A 332 16.22 0.83 5.78
CA VAL A 332 15.62 1.94 6.53
C VAL A 332 15.89 1.80 8.03
N ASN A 333 15.87 0.57 8.56
CA ASN A 333 16.15 0.29 9.97
C ASN A 333 17.59 0.63 10.37
N LEU A 334 18.58 0.41 9.49
CA LEU A 334 19.96 0.81 9.76
C LEU A 334 20.08 2.32 10.01
N ILE A 335 19.37 3.12 9.20
CA ILE A 335 19.33 4.57 9.36
C ILE A 335 18.53 4.94 10.62
N ALA A 336 17.42 4.25 10.91
CA ALA A 336 16.62 4.44 12.11
C ALA A 336 17.44 4.24 13.40
N ILE A 337 18.30 3.22 13.41
CA ILE A 337 19.22 2.92 14.52
C ILE A 337 20.31 3.99 14.61
N TYR A 338 20.88 4.42 13.48
CA TYR A 338 21.90 5.48 13.47
C TYR A 338 21.36 6.80 14.10
N TYR A 339 20.12 7.16 13.78
CA TYR A 339 19.45 8.33 14.34
C TYR A 339 18.83 8.10 15.74
N GLN A 340 18.89 6.88 16.30
CA GLN A 340 18.27 6.53 17.60
C GLN A 340 16.76 6.86 17.67
N THR A 341 16.07 6.64 16.56
CA THR A 341 14.62 6.89 16.45
C THR A 341 13.80 5.76 17.09
N SER A 342 12.62 6.07 17.62
CA SER A 342 11.62 5.07 18.06
C SER A 342 11.10 4.19 16.92
N ARG A 343 11.31 4.61 15.66
CA ARG A 343 10.98 3.81 14.47
C ARG A 343 11.94 2.65 14.23
N ALA A 344 13.03 2.55 15.01
CA ALA A 344 13.95 1.43 14.91
C ALA A 344 13.22 0.13 15.32
N ILE A 345 13.16 -0.82 14.39
CA ILE A 345 12.50 -2.10 14.57
C ILE A 345 13.37 -2.97 15.49
N PRO A 346 12.87 -3.42 16.65
CA PRO A 346 13.64 -4.26 17.58
C PRO A 346 14.07 -5.60 16.95
N PHE A 347 15.23 -6.12 17.34
CA PHE A 347 15.76 -7.37 16.79
C PHE A 347 14.79 -8.57 16.90
N LEU A 348 14.09 -8.71 18.04
CA LEU A 348 13.13 -9.79 18.22
C LEU A 348 11.96 -9.72 17.24
N THR A 349 11.50 -8.51 16.89
CA THR A 349 10.39 -8.34 15.93
C THR A 349 10.84 -8.68 14.50
N MET A 350 12.09 -8.36 14.13
CA MET A 350 12.68 -8.80 12.86
C MET A 350 12.77 -10.33 12.79
N LEU A 351 13.20 -10.97 13.89
CA LEU A 351 13.25 -12.44 13.98
C LEU A 351 11.85 -13.06 13.89
N ALA A 352 10.84 -12.46 14.54
CA ALA A 352 9.45 -12.91 14.48
C ALA A 352 8.90 -12.84 13.04
N VAL A 353 9.13 -11.74 12.31
CA VAL A 353 8.73 -11.63 10.90
C VAL A 353 9.45 -12.67 10.03
N ALA A 354 10.75 -12.89 10.24
CA ALA A 354 11.50 -13.93 9.54
C ALA A 354 10.95 -15.34 9.84
N ALA A 355 10.56 -15.61 11.09
CA ALA A 355 9.95 -16.88 11.48
C ALA A 355 8.58 -17.09 10.81
N ILE A 356 7.74 -16.04 10.69
CA ILE A 356 6.48 -16.11 9.94
C ILE A 356 6.75 -16.47 8.47
N VAL A 357 7.76 -15.86 7.85
CA VAL A 357 8.12 -16.18 6.46
C VAL A 357 8.56 -17.64 6.34
N LEU A 358 9.46 -18.10 7.22
CA LEU A 358 10.08 -19.42 7.12
C LEU A 358 9.14 -20.57 7.49
N PHE A 359 8.37 -20.42 8.58
CA PHE A 359 7.57 -21.49 9.14
C PHE A 359 6.08 -21.44 8.74
N VAL A 360 5.60 -20.31 8.24
CA VAL A 360 4.18 -20.17 7.83
C VAL A 360 4.06 -19.96 6.33
N ILE A 361 4.66 -18.89 5.79
CA ILE A 361 4.47 -18.50 4.38
C ILE A 361 5.07 -19.54 3.43
N ILE A 362 6.33 -19.96 3.65
CA ILE A 362 7.00 -20.91 2.75
C ILE A 362 6.27 -22.27 2.71
N PRO A 363 5.92 -22.92 3.83
CA PRO A 363 5.18 -24.19 3.80
C PRO A 363 3.78 -24.06 3.17
N LEU A 364 3.02 -23.02 3.51
CA LEU A 364 1.69 -22.81 2.93
C LEU A 364 1.77 -22.56 1.41
N ASN A 365 2.78 -21.83 0.97
CA ASN A 365 3.01 -21.60 -0.45
C ASN A 365 3.42 -22.89 -1.19
N LEU A 366 4.16 -23.79 -0.53
CA LEU A 366 4.49 -25.11 -1.08
C LEU A 366 3.22 -25.93 -1.33
N VAL A 367 2.30 -25.97 -0.35
CA VAL A 367 0.99 -26.64 -0.48
C VAL A 367 0.23 -26.07 -1.68
N GLY A 368 0.14 -24.73 -1.77
CA GLY A 368 -0.47 -24.05 -2.91
C GLY A 368 0.16 -24.44 -4.25
N THR A 369 1.50 -24.51 -4.31
CA THR A 369 2.24 -24.87 -5.52
C THR A 369 1.96 -26.29 -5.98
N VAL A 370 1.94 -27.26 -5.05
CA VAL A 370 1.64 -28.66 -5.37
C VAL A 370 0.20 -28.79 -5.88
N LEU A 371 -0.76 -28.14 -5.20
CA LEU A 371 -2.16 -28.14 -5.63
C LEU A 371 -2.35 -27.49 -7.00
N GLY A 372 -1.76 -26.31 -7.24
CA GLY A 372 -1.88 -25.59 -8.50
C GLY A 372 -1.35 -26.38 -9.70
N ARG A 373 -0.24 -27.12 -9.51
CA ARG A 373 0.34 -27.97 -10.55
C ARG A 373 -0.51 -29.19 -10.86
N ASN A 374 -1.09 -29.82 -9.84
CA ASN A 374 -1.88 -31.04 -10.03
C ASN A 374 -3.30 -30.75 -10.55
N LEU A 375 -3.94 -29.66 -10.08
CA LEU A 375 -5.33 -29.34 -10.44
C LEU A 375 -5.44 -28.53 -11.74
N CYS A 376 -4.55 -27.55 -11.92
CA CYS A 376 -4.64 -26.55 -12.98
C CYS A 376 -3.38 -26.48 -13.84
N GLY A 377 -2.45 -27.43 -13.71
CA GLY A 377 -1.16 -27.40 -14.39
C GLY A 377 -1.11 -28.02 -15.78
N HIS A 378 -2.23 -28.59 -16.26
CA HIS A 378 -2.32 -29.20 -17.58
C HIS A 378 -2.28 -28.14 -18.69
N THR A 379 -1.45 -28.37 -19.70
CA THR A 379 -1.38 -27.52 -20.88
C THR A 379 -2.54 -27.85 -21.82
N ASP A 380 -3.45 -26.91 -21.97
CA ASP A 380 -4.58 -26.99 -22.90
C ASP A 380 -4.56 -25.75 -23.81
N TYR A 381 -3.79 -25.85 -24.89
CA TYR A 381 -3.65 -24.76 -25.87
C TYR A 381 -4.64 -24.96 -27.02
N PRO A 382 -5.44 -23.93 -27.38
CA PRO A 382 -6.38 -24.01 -28.49
C PRO A 382 -5.75 -24.32 -29.85
N CYS A 383 -4.47 -23.96 -30.04
CA CYS A 383 -3.75 -24.14 -31.29
C CYS A 383 -2.44 -24.88 -31.04
N ARG A 384 -2.02 -25.70 -32.01
CA ARG A 384 -0.73 -26.38 -31.99
C ARG A 384 0.41 -25.36 -32.11
N VAL A 385 1.44 -25.51 -31.30
CA VAL A 385 2.63 -24.65 -31.33
C VAL A 385 3.61 -25.14 -32.41
N ASN A 386 4.07 -24.23 -33.27
CA ASN A 386 5.04 -24.48 -34.32
C ASN A 386 6.45 -24.68 -33.73
N ALA A 387 7.22 -25.61 -34.32
CA ALA A 387 8.58 -25.91 -33.90
C ALA A 387 9.53 -24.72 -34.16
N VAL A 388 9.44 -24.12 -35.35
CA VAL A 388 10.26 -22.98 -35.77
C VAL A 388 9.45 -21.69 -35.54
N PRO A 389 10.01 -20.70 -34.82
CA PRO A 389 9.32 -19.43 -34.60
C PRO A 389 9.23 -18.62 -35.90
N LYS A 390 8.06 -18.03 -36.18
CA LYS A 390 7.91 -17.06 -37.28
C LYS A 390 8.80 -15.82 -37.04
N PRO A 391 9.48 -15.29 -38.07
CA PRO A 391 10.16 -13.99 -37.96
C PRO A 391 9.13 -12.86 -37.74
N ILE A 392 9.46 -11.94 -36.84
CA ILE A 392 8.61 -10.79 -36.51
C ILE A 392 8.89 -9.68 -37.52
N PRO A 393 7.86 -9.16 -38.22
CA PRO A 393 8.05 -8.09 -39.20
C PRO A 393 8.45 -6.77 -38.53
N GLU A 394 9.02 -5.86 -39.33
CA GLU A 394 9.26 -4.49 -38.87
C GLU A 394 7.94 -3.78 -38.59
N LYS A 395 7.84 -3.16 -37.43
CA LYS A 395 6.63 -2.49 -36.95
C LYS A 395 6.86 -1.00 -36.82
N LYS A 396 5.77 -0.24 -36.91
CA LYS A 396 5.79 1.21 -36.65
C LYS A 396 6.14 1.46 -35.18
N TRP A 397 6.80 2.58 -34.91
CA TRP A 397 7.28 2.96 -33.57
C TRP A 397 6.20 2.88 -32.47
N PHE A 398 4.96 3.27 -32.77
CA PHE A 398 3.84 3.25 -31.81
C PHE A 398 3.27 1.84 -31.54
N MET A 399 3.66 0.83 -32.32
CA MET A 399 3.32 -0.58 -32.09
C MET A 399 4.45 -1.33 -31.38
N GLU A 400 5.54 -0.66 -31.02
CA GLU A 400 6.60 -1.27 -30.24
C GLU A 400 6.15 -1.59 -28.81
N PRO A 401 6.55 -2.75 -28.24
CA PRO A 401 6.19 -3.17 -26.89
C PRO A 401 6.50 -2.12 -25.83
N GLY A 402 7.66 -1.44 -25.94
CA GLY A 402 8.06 -0.42 -24.96
C GLY A 402 7.08 0.76 -24.93
N PHE A 403 6.68 1.25 -26.10
CA PHE A 403 5.70 2.34 -26.19
C PHE A 403 4.31 1.90 -25.70
N LEU A 404 3.85 0.71 -26.11
CA LEU A 404 2.58 0.15 -25.65
C LEU A 404 2.54 -0.03 -24.13
N ILE A 405 3.63 -0.51 -23.53
CA ILE A 405 3.76 -0.69 -22.07
C ILE A 405 3.60 0.65 -21.34
N LEU A 406 4.30 1.69 -21.79
CA LEU A 406 4.20 3.01 -21.16
C LEU A 406 2.79 3.59 -21.33
N LEU A 407 2.27 3.62 -22.56
CA LEU A 407 0.94 4.16 -22.84
C LEU A 407 -0.17 3.46 -22.05
N ALA A 408 -0.05 2.14 -21.85
CA ALA A 408 -1.03 1.35 -21.12
C ALA A 408 -1.19 1.78 -19.65
N GLY A 409 -0.13 2.24 -18.99
CA GLY A 409 -0.16 2.61 -17.57
C GLY A 409 -0.81 3.97 -17.29
N LEU A 410 -0.89 4.84 -18.31
CA LEU A 410 -1.40 6.21 -18.18
C LEU A 410 -2.89 6.23 -17.83
N LEU A 411 -3.71 5.37 -18.47
CA LEU A 411 -5.15 5.32 -18.25
C LEU A 411 -5.52 4.77 -16.85
N PRO A 412 -4.98 3.61 -16.40
CA PRO A 412 -5.14 3.17 -15.02
C PRO A 412 -4.66 4.21 -13.99
N PHE A 413 -3.52 4.87 -14.23
CA PHE A 413 -3.03 5.92 -13.32
C PHE A 413 -4.03 7.09 -13.21
N GLY A 414 -4.55 7.57 -14.35
CA GLY A 414 -5.58 8.60 -14.39
C GLY A 414 -6.87 8.24 -13.64
N SER A 415 -7.16 6.94 -13.47
CA SER A 415 -8.33 6.49 -12.71
C SER A 415 -8.13 6.48 -11.19
N ILE A 416 -6.89 6.53 -10.70
CA ILE A 416 -6.58 6.42 -9.27
C ILE A 416 -5.87 7.65 -8.69
N PHE A 417 -5.44 8.61 -9.51
CA PHE A 417 -4.54 9.69 -9.05
C PHE A 417 -5.13 10.53 -7.91
N ILE A 418 -6.45 10.78 -7.91
CA ILE A 418 -7.13 11.55 -6.84
C ILE A 418 -7.10 10.77 -5.53
N GLU A 419 -7.39 9.47 -5.59
CA GLU A 419 -7.39 8.62 -4.39
C GLU A 419 -5.98 8.40 -3.85
N LEU A 420 -5.00 8.30 -4.75
CA LEU A 420 -3.59 8.23 -4.38
C LEU A 420 -3.16 9.47 -3.59
N TYR A 421 -3.66 10.67 -3.95
CA TYR A 421 -3.43 11.90 -3.17
C TYR A 421 -3.99 11.82 -1.75
N PHE A 422 -5.22 11.32 -1.57
CA PHE A 422 -5.82 11.14 -0.25
C PHE A 422 -5.07 10.11 0.59
N ILE A 423 -4.67 8.99 -0.02
CA ILE A 423 -3.86 7.96 0.63
C ILE A 423 -2.53 8.57 1.08
N PHE A 424 -1.81 9.28 0.20
CA PHE A 424 -0.53 9.91 0.53
C PHE A 424 -0.69 10.95 1.64
N THR A 425 -1.73 11.76 1.60
CA THR A 425 -1.99 12.75 2.65
C THR A 425 -2.29 12.09 3.99
N SER A 426 -3.01 10.98 3.99
CA SER A 426 -3.34 10.25 5.21
C SER A 426 -2.11 9.62 5.86
N PHE A 427 -1.32 8.87 5.07
CA PHE A 427 -0.11 8.21 5.56
C PHE A 427 1.00 9.21 5.97
N TRP A 428 1.20 10.26 5.17
CA TRP A 428 2.34 11.16 5.38
C TRP A 428 2.02 12.41 6.21
N ALA A 429 0.74 12.82 6.31
CA ALA A 429 0.30 13.96 7.11
C ALA A 429 -0.54 13.57 8.35
N TYR A 430 -0.58 12.28 8.73
CA TYR A 430 -1.28 11.74 9.92
C TYR A 430 -2.77 12.11 10.00
N LYS A 431 -3.46 12.20 8.85
CA LYS A 431 -4.93 12.15 8.86
C LYS A 431 -5.33 10.68 8.98
N ILE A 432 -6.14 10.33 9.97
CA ILE A 432 -6.63 8.95 10.11
C ILE A 432 -7.48 8.66 8.88
N TYR A 433 -7.06 7.67 8.08
CA TYR A 433 -7.83 7.23 6.94
C TYR A 433 -8.92 6.27 7.42
N PHE A 434 -10.18 6.64 7.23
CA PHE A 434 -11.34 5.85 7.63
C PHE A 434 -12.23 5.45 6.45
N VAL A 435 -11.89 5.91 5.25
CA VAL A 435 -12.75 5.84 4.05
C VAL A 435 -12.48 4.56 3.23
N PHE A 436 -12.33 3.42 3.92
CA PHE A 436 -11.90 2.14 3.32
C PHE A 436 -12.84 1.60 2.25
N GLY A 437 -14.15 1.88 2.36
CA GLY A 437 -15.14 1.46 1.35
C GLY A 437 -14.90 2.11 -0.02
N PHE A 438 -14.46 3.36 -0.06
CA PHE A 438 -14.12 4.02 -1.31
C PHE A 438 -12.81 3.46 -1.89
N THR A 439 -11.81 3.17 -1.06
CA THR A 439 -10.57 2.51 -1.52
C THR A 439 -10.84 1.16 -2.15
N LEU A 440 -11.73 0.37 -1.54
CA LEU A 440 -12.13 -0.94 -2.06
C LEU A 440 -12.78 -0.81 -3.44
N LEU A 441 -13.71 0.13 -3.61
CA LEU A 441 -14.34 0.38 -4.91
C LEU A 441 -13.31 0.80 -5.97
N VAL A 442 -12.38 1.68 -5.60
CA VAL A 442 -11.31 2.16 -6.49
C VAL A 442 -10.36 1.02 -6.86
N LEU A 443 -10.06 0.10 -5.95
CA LEU A 443 -9.29 -1.11 -6.25
C LEU A 443 -10.00 -2.00 -7.28
N LEU A 444 -11.31 -2.20 -7.15
CA LEU A 444 -12.11 -2.97 -8.11
C LEU A 444 -12.15 -2.30 -9.49
N LEU A 445 -12.32 -0.98 -9.53
CA LEU A 445 -12.27 -0.19 -10.77
C LEU A 445 -10.89 -0.29 -11.41
N LEU A 446 -9.81 -0.13 -10.64
CA LEU A 446 -8.44 -0.24 -11.11
C LEU A 446 -8.15 -1.61 -11.74
N MET A 447 -8.58 -2.70 -11.10
CA MET A 447 -8.43 -4.05 -11.66
C MET A 447 -9.18 -4.19 -12.99
N THR A 448 -10.36 -3.59 -13.10
CA THR A 448 -11.16 -3.60 -14.33
C THR A 448 -10.49 -2.80 -15.45
N VAL A 449 -10.08 -1.55 -15.19
CA VAL A 449 -9.36 -0.71 -16.17
C VAL A 449 -8.09 -1.40 -16.64
N THR A 450 -7.29 -1.92 -15.70
CA THR A 450 -6.03 -2.60 -16.01
C THR A 450 -6.27 -3.84 -16.89
N SER A 451 -7.31 -4.62 -16.58
CA SER A 451 -7.70 -5.79 -17.40
C SER A 451 -8.08 -5.38 -18.82
N SER A 452 -8.87 -4.32 -18.98
CA SER A 452 -9.30 -3.85 -20.30
C SER A 452 -8.14 -3.29 -21.12
N VAL A 453 -7.32 -2.41 -20.54
CA VAL A 453 -6.21 -1.77 -21.26
C VAL A 453 -5.16 -2.80 -21.70
N THR A 454 -4.85 -3.77 -20.85
CA THR A 454 -3.90 -4.85 -21.20
C THR A 454 -4.43 -5.80 -22.27
N ALA A 455 -5.74 -6.10 -22.27
CA ALA A 455 -6.37 -6.86 -23.37
C ALA A 455 -6.28 -6.12 -24.71
N VAL A 456 -6.58 -4.81 -24.71
CA VAL A 456 -6.48 -3.94 -25.90
C VAL A 456 -5.03 -3.84 -26.39
N GLY A 457 -4.08 -3.59 -25.49
CA GLY A 457 -2.66 -3.53 -25.84
C GLY A 457 -2.13 -4.85 -26.40
N THR A 458 -2.56 -5.98 -25.82
CA THR A 458 -2.24 -7.33 -26.32
C THR A 458 -2.81 -7.55 -27.73
N TYR A 459 -4.04 -7.12 -27.98
CA TYR A 459 -4.65 -7.21 -29.31
C TYR A 459 -3.88 -6.38 -30.34
N PHE A 460 -3.49 -5.14 -30.03
CA PHE A 460 -2.67 -4.33 -30.94
C PHE A 460 -1.30 -4.96 -31.22
N LEU A 461 -0.66 -5.52 -30.20
CA LEU A 461 0.61 -6.24 -30.37
C LEU A 461 0.45 -7.46 -31.31
N LEU A 462 -0.59 -8.27 -31.10
CA LEU A 462 -0.85 -9.43 -31.96
C LEU A 462 -1.19 -9.02 -33.40
N ASN A 463 -1.90 -7.91 -33.61
CA ASN A 463 -2.14 -7.37 -34.96
C ASN A 463 -0.86 -6.94 -35.68
N SER A 464 0.20 -6.61 -34.93
CA SER A 464 1.54 -6.35 -35.49
C SER A 464 2.38 -7.61 -35.69
N GLU A 465 1.76 -8.79 -35.62
CA GLU A 465 2.40 -10.11 -35.77
C GLU A 465 3.50 -10.41 -34.73
N ASP A 466 3.50 -9.70 -33.59
CA ASP A 466 4.41 -9.99 -32.48
C ASP A 466 3.70 -10.88 -31.45
N TYR A 467 4.10 -12.16 -31.42
CA TYR A 467 3.52 -13.16 -30.53
C TYR A 467 4.04 -13.08 -29.08
N ARG A 468 4.97 -12.18 -28.74
CA ARG A 468 5.60 -12.09 -27.40
C ARG A 468 4.76 -11.30 -26.40
N TRP A 469 3.46 -11.57 -26.36
CA TRP A 469 2.49 -10.81 -25.56
C TRP A 469 2.59 -11.05 -24.05
N GLN A 470 3.21 -12.13 -23.59
CA GLN A 470 3.19 -12.54 -22.19
C GLN A 470 3.86 -11.50 -21.27
N TRP A 471 5.08 -11.07 -21.61
CA TRP A 471 5.75 -10.02 -20.83
C TRP A 471 5.15 -8.65 -21.10
N THR A 472 4.77 -8.37 -22.34
CA THR A 472 4.18 -7.07 -22.69
C THR A 472 2.88 -6.83 -21.94
N SER A 473 2.01 -7.84 -21.81
CA SER A 473 0.75 -7.73 -21.05
C SER A 473 0.99 -7.53 -19.54
N PHE A 474 1.93 -8.28 -18.95
CA PHE A 474 2.32 -8.08 -17.55
C PHE A 474 2.88 -6.67 -17.31
N LEU A 475 3.85 -6.24 -18.12
CA LEU A 475 4.49 -4.94 -17.98
C LEU A 475 3.53 -3.77 -18.29
N SER A 476 2.59 -3.96 -19.22
CA SER A 476 1.56 -2.96 -19.52
C SER A 476 0.63 -2.71 -18.33
N GLY A 477 0.33 -3.74 -17.54
CA GLY A 477 -0.39 -3.56 -16.27
C GLY A 477 0.51 -2.97 -15.18
N ALA A 478 1.78 -3.40 -15.12
CA ALA A 478 2.72 -2.96 -14.11
C ALA A 478 3.19 -1.50 -14.27
N SER A 479 3.14 -0.94 -15.47
CA SER A 479 3.64 0.41 -15.77
C SER A 479 2.94 1.54 -15.01
N ILE A 480 1.76 1.29 -14.44
CA ILE A 480 1.11 2.20 -13.48
C ILE A 480 2.03 2.58 -12.31
N SER A 481 2.93 1.68 -11.89
CA SER A 481 3.86 1.93 -10.79
C SER A 481 4.85 3.05 -11.11
N ILE A 482 5.23 3.21 -12.38
CA ILE A 482 6.15 4.26 -12.84
C ILE A 482 5.50 5.62 -12.64
N TYR A 483 4.25 5.75 -13.08
CA TYR A 483 3.47 6.99 -12.91
C TYR A 483 3.20 7.31 -11.44
N ALA A 484 2.83 6.29 -10.65
CA ALA A 484 2.64 6.45 -9.20
C ALA A 484 3.93 6.88 -8.48
N TYR A 485 5.08 6.35 -8.88
CA TYR A 485 6.37 6.72 -8.29
C TYR A 485 6.81 8.14 -8.68
N ILE A 486 6.64 8.53 -9.95
CA ILE A 486 6.86 9.92 -10.39
C ILE A 486 5.93 10.89 -9.62
N TYR A 487 4.67 10.51 -9.44
CA TYR A 487 3.73 11.28 -8.64
C TYR A 487 4.16 11.38 -7.16
N SER A 488 4.73 10.32 -6.58
CA SER A 488 5.26 10.37 -5.22
C SER A 488 6.43 11.35 -5.08
N ALA A 489 7.30 11.45 -6.10
CA ALA A 489 8.38 12.44 -6.13
C ALA A 489 7.83 13.87 -6.26
N TYR A 490 6.82 14.09 -7.11
CA TYR A 490 6.10 15.37 -7.19
C TYR A 490 5.46 15.74 -5.84
N TYR A 491 4.79 14.79 -5.19
CA TYR A 491 4.16 14.98 -3.90
C TYR A 491 5.19 15.38 -2.83
N PHE A 492 6.33 14.68 -2.76
CA PHE A 492 7.42 15.00 -1.85
C PHE A 492 7.91 16.44 -2.03
N LEU A 493 8.22 16.84 -3.27
CA LEU A 493 8.85 18.13 -3.57
C LEU A 493 7.89 19.32 -3.43
N PHE A 494 6.63 19.17 -3.83
CA PHE A 494 5.69 20.31 -3.95
C PHE A 494 4.57 20.32 -2.91
N LYS A 495 4.25 19.18 -2.29
CA LYS A 495 3.16 19.08 -1.31
C LYS A 495 3.63 18.86 0.12
N THR A 496 4.85 18.37 0.33
CA THR A 496 5.41 18.20 1.67
C THR A 496 6.48 19.24 1.99
N LYS A 497 6.68 19.51 3.28
CA LYS A 497 7.81 20.32 3.80
C LYS A 497 8.85 19.45 4.50
N MET A 498 8.87 18.16 4.15
CA MET A 498 9.76 17.16 4.74
C MET A 498 11.21 17.42 4.29
N ASN A 499 12.15 17.27 5.22
CA ASN A 499 13.58 17.42 4.97
C ASN A 499 14.39 16.41 5.79
N GLY A 500 15.71 16.37 5.58
CA GLY A 500 16.60 15.46 6.29
C GLY A 500 16.70 14.07 5.67
N LEU A 501 17.81 13.39 5.96
CA LEU A 501 18.16 12.11 5.36
C LEU A 501 17.17 11.01 5.77
N PHE A 502 16.89 10.88 7.08
CA PHE A 502 16.01 9.84 7.61
C PHE A 502 14.62 9.89 6.98
N GLN A 503 13.95 11.06 7.01
CA GLN A 503 12.61 11.24 6.47
C GLN A 503 12.56 10.99 4.95
N THR A 504 13.58 11.43 4.22
CA THR A 504 13.68 11.24 2.76
C THR A 504 13.83 9.76 2.41
N THR A 505 14.76 9.05 3.06
CA THR A 505 14.97 7.62 2.82
C THR A 505 13.76 6.79 3.24
N PHE A 506 13.14 7.12 4.37
CA PHE A 506 11.90 6.47 4.81
C PHE A 506 10.79 6.67 3.77
N PHE A 507 10.55 7.91 3.33
CA PHE A 507 9.53 8.22 2.32
C PHE A 507 9.76 7.43 1.02
N PHE A 508 10.91 7.60 0.38
CA PHE A 508 11.17 6.98 -0.93
C PHE A 508 11.30 5.45 -0.84
N GLY A 509 11.84 4.92 0.25
CA GLY A 509 11.93 3.47 0.48
C GLY A 509 10.55 2.81 0.53
N TYR A 510 9.64 3.34 1.37
CA TYR A 510 8.28 2.79 1.45
C TYR A 510 7.44 3.11 0.21
N MET A 511 7.66 4.24 -0.48
CA MET A 511 6.98 4.53 -1.74
C MET A 511 7.44 3.61 -2.88
N ALA A 512 8.73 3.25 -2.92
CA ALA A 512 9.24 2.25 -3.86
C ALA A 512 8.60 0.87 -3.62
N LEU A 513 8.47 0.46 -2.34
CA LEU A 513 7.75 -0.77 -1.99
C LEU A 513 6.28 -0.72 -2.42
N PHE A 514 5.57 0.36 -2.07
CA PHE A 514 4.17 0.55 -2.43
C PHE A 514 3.96 0.47 -3.95
N CYS A 515 4.76 1.23 -4.72
CA CYS A 515 4.67 1.23 -6.18
C CYS A 515 5.03 -0.14 -6.78
N THR A 516 6.01 -0.84 -6.21
CA THR A 516 6.37 -2.19 -6.68
C THR A 516 5.24 -3.18 -6.42
N CYS A 517 4.64 -3.18 -5.23
CA CYS A 517 3.47 -4.01 -4.93
C CYS A 517 2.30 -3.69 -5.86
N LEU A 518 2.01 -2.40 -6.09
CA LEU A 518 0.98 -1.95 -7.03
C LEU A 518 1.25 -2.45 -8.46
N GLY A 519 2.49 -2.32 -8.94
CA GLY A 519 2.90 -2.78 -10.25
C GLY A 519 2.79 -4.30 -10.42
N VAL A 520 3.21 -5.07 -9.41
CA VAL A 520 3.12 -6.54 -9.43
C VAL A 520 1.64 -6.99 -9.40
N LEU A 521 0.81 -6.34 -8.58
CA LEU A 521 -0.64 -6.58 -8.54
C LEU A 521 -1.30 -6.29 -9.90
N CYS A 522 -1.13 -5.08 -10.43
CA CYS A 522 -1.72 -4.69 -11.71
C CYS A 522 -1.16 -5.50 -12.89
N GLY A 523 0.13 -5.82 -12.87
CA GLY A 523 0.75 -6.68 -13.88
C GLY A 523 0.19 -8.11 -13.88
N ALA A 524 -0.05 -8.69 -12.72
CA ALA A 524 -0.68 -10.01 -12.62
C ALA A 524 -2.12 -10.00 -13.13
N ILE A 525 -2.93 -9.01 -12.72
CA ILE A 525 -4.30 -8.84 -13.21
C ILE A 525 -4.32 -8.66 -14.73
N GLY A 526 -3.43 -7.81 -15.26
CA GLY A 526 -3.29 -7.56 -16.67
C GLY A 526 -2.90 -8.81 -17.47
N TYR A 527 -1.91 -9.57 -16.99
CA TYR A 527 -1.50 -10.84 -17.60
C TYR A 527 -2.63 -11.88 -17.58
N LEU A 528 -3.33 -12.04 -16.46
CA LEU A 528 -4.42 -13.01 -16.33
C LEU A 528 -5.61 -12.65 -17.23
N ALA A 529 -5.91 -11.36 -17.39
CA ALA A 529 -6.92 -10.87 -18.32
C ALA A 529 -6.51 -11.11 -19.78
N ALA A 530 -5.28 -10.71 -20.15
CA ALA A 530 -4.73 -10.92 -21.49
C ALA A 530 -4.67 -12.42 -21.86
N SER A 531 -4.27 -13.29 -20.94
CA SER A 531 -4.22 -14.74 -21.16
C SER A 531 -5.60 -15.33 -21.44
N ARG A 532 -6.63 -14.91 -20.69
CA ARG A 532 -8.02 -15.32 -20.97
C ARG A 532 -8.52 -14.78 -22.30
N PHE A 533 -8.21 -13.52 -22.62
CA PHE A 533 -8.56 -12.89 -23.89
C PHE A 533 -7.93 -13.64 -25.07
N VAL A 534 -6.62 -13.89 -25.02
CA VAL A 534 -5.86 -14.62 -26.05
C VAL A 534 -6.44 -16.03 -26.24
N ARG A 535 -6.62 -16.81 -25.16
CA ARG A 535 -7.24 -18.14 -25.29
C ARG A 535 -8.62 -18.07 -25.93
N LYS A 536 -9.42 -17.07 -25.58
CA LYS A 536 -10.77 -16.93 -26.14
C LYS A 536 -10.74 -16.63 -27.64
N ILE A 537 -9.91 -15.70 -28.11
CA ILE A 537 -9.84 -15.34 -29.53
C ILE A 537 -9.26 -16.47 -30.40
N TYR A 538 -8.33 -17.29 -29.88
CA TYR A 538 -7.76 -18.41 -30.64
C TYR A 538 -8.59 -19.68 -30.56
N SER A 539 -9.40 -19.88 -29.51
CA SER A 539 -10.38 -20.99 -29.46
C SER A 539 -11.47 -20.90 -30.53
N THR A 540 -11.67 -19.71 -31.10
CA THR A 540 -12.66 -19.48 -32.17
C THR A 540 -12.05 -19.60 -33.57
N VAL A 541 -10.73 -19.70 -33.69
CA VAL A 541 -10.07 -19.89 -34.98
C VAL A 541 -10.13 -21.38 -35.31
N LYS A 542 -10.90 -21.75 -36.34
CA LYS A 542 -10.82 -23.09 -36.93
C LYS A 542 -9.58 -23.13 -37.81
N VAL A 543 -8.55 -23.84 -37.38
CA VAL A 543 -7.38 -24.18 -38.19
C VAL A 543 -7.41 -25.70 -38.30
N ASP A 544 -8.14 -26.20 -39.28
CA ASP A 544 -8.11 -27.63 -39.67
C ASP A 544 -7.01 -27.84 -40.73
#